data_AF-A0A9X9T7Z9-F1
#
_entry.id   AF-A0A9X9T7Z9-F1
#
_cell.length_a   1.000
_cell.length_b   1.000
_cell.length_c   1.000
_cell.angle_alpha   90.00
_cell.angle_beta   90.00
_cell.angle_gamma   90.00
#
_symmetry.space_group_name_H-M   'P 1'
#
loop_
_entity.id
_entity.type
_entity.pdbx_description
1 polymer ?
#
loop_
_entity_poly.entity_id
_entity_poly.type
_entity_poly.pdbx_seq_one_letter_code
_entity_poly.pdbx_strand_id
1 'polypeptide(L)'
;MSEEMFVTALEQIRSDAILGKKKHFNAADRKEQYNTVIGILLIILNVVIASNLFYTITSDIRVSGIIVSLLGITATIFVTVQAFFNYSCIAQKHKMVAINYLHLANKCSRMKKYYIDGNMSKDDLTKQIETFAEEYDQITTDAVSLSTSRKDYENARNGINEGEEIYSEKDLQEVQ
;
A
#
# COMPACT_ATOMS: atom_id res chain seq x y z
N MET A 1 -16.82 31.70 14.63
CA MET A 1 -16.12 30.85 15.61
C MET A 1 -16.54 29.39 15.54
N SER A 2 -17.84 29.02 15.54
CA SER A 2 -18.26 27.61 15.38
C SER A 2 -17.97 27.04 13.99
N GLU A 3 -18.07 27.87 12.95
CA GLU A 3 -17.97 27.48 11.54
C GLU A 3 -16.56 27.05 11.10
N GLU A 4 -15.54 27.82 11.47
CA GLU A 4 -14.13 27.48 11.22
C GLU A 4 -13.71 26.20 11.94
N MET A 5 -14.31 25.91 13.10
CA MET A 5 -14.03 24.71 13.87
C MET A 5 -14.49 23.44 13.13
N PHE A 6 -15.68 23.46 12.50
CA PHE A 6 -16.19 22.32 11.72
C PHE A 6 -15.38 22.08 10.44
N VAL A 7 -15.02 23.14 9.74
CA VAL A 7 -14.15 23.04 8.54
C VAL A 7 -12.77 22.49 8.92
N THR A 8 -12.23 22.90 10.07
CA THR A 8 -10.96 22.38 10.58
C THR A 8 -11.06 20.90 10.93
N ALA A 9 -12.12 20.46 11.62
CA ALA A 9 -12.34 19.05 11.93
C ALA A 9 -12.44 18.17 10.67
N LEU A 10 -13.14 18.66 9.64
CA LEU A 10 -13.25 17.97 8.35
C LEU A 10 -11.89 17.85 7.64
N GLU A 11 -11.05 18.89 7.68
CA GLU A 11 -9.70 18.86 7.11
C GLU A 11 -8.75 17.95 7.92
N GLN A 12 -8.93 17.84 9.23
CA GLN A 12 -8.18 16.87 10.05
C GLN A 12 -8.47 15.44 9.62
N ILE A 13 -9.75 15.05 9.51
CA ILE A 13 -10.14 13.71 9.03
C ILE A 13 -9.56 13.45 7.64
N ARG A 14 -9.64 14.44 6.74
CA ARG A 14 -9.06 14.33 5.40
C ARG A 14 -7.56 14.10 5.44
N SER A 15 -6.83 14.89 6.22
CA SER A 15 -5.37 14.80 6.34
C SER A 15 -4.95 13.44 6.90
N ASP A 16 -5.63 12.98 7.94
CA ASP A 16 -5.37 11.67 8.54
C ASP A 16 -5.69 10.53 7.58
N ALA A 17 -6.77 10.65 6.80
CA ALA A 17 -7.11 9.70 5.75
C ALA A 17 -6.04 9.69 4.64
N ILE A 18 -5.52 10.84 4.20
CA ILE A 18 -4.44 10.90 3.20
C ILE A 18 -3.15 10.24 3.72
N LEU A 19 -2.80 10.48 4.99
CA LEU A 19 -1.67 9.83 5.64
C LEU A 19 -1.89 8.31 5.72
N GLY A 20 -3.12 7.89 6.07
CA GLY A 20 -3.59 6.52 6.04
C GLY A 20 -3.46 5.86 4.66
N LYS A 21 -3.87 6.56 3.61
CA LYS A 21 -3.70 6.12 2.21
C LYS A 21 -2.24 5.83 1.90
N LYS A 22 -1.36 6.82 2.09
CA LYS A 22 0.05 6.71 1.71
C LYS A 22 0.80 5.65 2.50
N LYS A 23 0.59 5.53 3.82
CA LYS A 23 1.28 4.48 4.62
C LYS A 23 0.93 3.08 4.12
N HIS A 24 -0.32 2.84 3.72
CA HIS A 24 -0.75 1.55 3.18
C HIS A 24 -0.25 1.32 1.75
N PHE A 25 -0.19 2.33 0.87
CA PHE A 25 0.46 2.17 -0.43
C PHE A 25 1.96 1.88 -0.31
N ASN A 26 2.69 2.62 0.53
CA ASN A 26 4.12 2.36 0.79
C ASN A 26 4.36 0.93 1.30
N ALA A 27 3.49 0.46 2.20
CA ALA A 27 3.55 -0.91 2.69
C ALA A 27 3.25 -1.93 1.58
N ALA A 28 2.28 -1.67 0.70
CA ALA A 28 1.98 -2.52 -0.44
C ALA A 28 3.17 -2.63 -1.40
N ASP A 29 3.76 -1.49 -1.78
CA ASP A 29 4.88 -1.42 -2.71
C ASP A 29 6.10 -2.19 -2.16
N ARG A 30 6.40 -2.05 -0.87
CA ARG A 30 7.46 -2.87 -0.25
C ARG A 30 7.18 -4.37 -0.36
N LYS A 31 5.94 -4.80 -0.14
CA LYS A 31 5.59 -6.24 -0.22
C LYS A 31 5.67 -6.73 -1.67
N GLU A 32 5.28 -5.92 -2.65
CA GLU A 32 5.47 -6.24 -4.06
C GLU A 32 6.95 -6.34 -4.44
N GLN A 33 7.79 -5.44 -3.93
CA GLN A 33 9.25 -5.53 -4.12
C GLN A 33 9.82 -6.83 -3.56
N TYR A 34 9.41 -7.25 -2.34
CA TYR A 34 9.84 -8.54 -1.79
C TYR A 34 9.41 -9.73 -2.65
N ASN A 35 8.17 -9.73 -3.13
CA ASN A 35 7.69 -10.77 -4.03
C ASN A 35 8.52 -10.84 -5.32
N THR A 36 8.77 -9.68 -5.93
CA THR A 36 9.52 -9.57 -7.18
C THR A 36 10.98 -10.01 -7.00
N VAL A 37 11.66 -9.58 -5.94
CA VAL A 37 13.06 -9.95 -5.67
C VAL A 37 13.19 -11.46 -5.45
N ILE A 38 12.31 -12.06 -4.63
CA ILE A 38 12.34 -13.52 -4.39
C ILE A 38 12.03 -14.28 -5.70
N GLY A 39 11.05 -13.80 -6.48
CA GLY A 39 10.71 -14.39 -7.77
C GLY A 39 11.87 -14.38 -8.76
N ILE A 40 12.60 -13.26 -8.87
CA ILE A 40 13.78 -13.14 -9.74
C ILE A 40 14.89 -14.09 -9.28
N LEU A 41 15.16 -14.17 -7.96
CA LEU A 41 16.16 -15.10 -7.42
C LEU A 41 15.82 -16.56 -7.73
N LEU A 42 14.54 -16.93 -7.62
CA LEU A 42 14.05 -18.26 -7.96
C LEU A 42 14.22 -18.58 -9.45
N ILE A 43 13.94 -17.62 -10.34
CA ILE A 43 14.13 -17.79 -11.79
C ILE A 43 15.61 -18.08 -12.08
N ILE A 44 16.52 -17.27 -11.53
CA ILE A 44 17.97 -17.46 -11.72
C ILE A 44 18.40 -18.83 -11.20
N LEU A 45 17.98 -19.20 -9.99
CA LEU A 45 18.36 -20.45 -9.36
C LEU A 45 17.86 -21.66 -10.16
N ASN A 46 16.62 -21.63 -10.64
CA ASN A 46 16.04 -22.69 -11.47
C ASN A 46 16.75 -22.81 -12.83
N VAL A 47 17.13 -21.70 -13.46
CA VAL A 47 17.92 -21.72 -14.69
C VAL A 47 19.28 -22.39 -14.46
N VAL A 48 19.99 -22.04 -13.38
CA VAL A 48 21.28 -22.66 -13.03
C VAL A 48 21.12 -24.16 -12.76
N ILE A 49 20.10 -24.56 -12.01
CA ILE A 49 19.80 -25.98 -11.75
C ILE A 49 19.56 -26.72 -13.06
N ALA A 50 18.68 -26.19 -13.92
CA ALA A 50 18.32 -26.83 -15.19
C ALA A 50 19.53 -26.98 -16.13
N SER A 51 20.37 -25.95 -16.26
CA SER A 51 21.57 -26.00 -17.10
C SER A 51 22.61 -27.01 -16.60
N ASN A 52 22.75 -27.19 -15.28
CA ASN A 52 23.74 -28.10 -14.70
C ASN A 52 23.23 -29.54 -14.51
N LEU A 53 21.91 -29.75 -14.57
CA LEU A 53 21.30 -31.07 -14.47
C LEU A 53 21.74 -31.97 -15.64
N PHE A 54 21.78 -31.44 -16.86
CA PHE A 54 22.23 -32.18 -18.04
C PHE A 54 23.70 -32.65 -17.91
N TYR A 55 24.57 -31.77 -17.40
CA TYR A 55 25.97 -32.10 -17.15
C TYR A 55 26.11 -33.21 -16.09
N THR A 56 25.32 -33.13 -15.02
CA THR A 56 25.32 -34.14 -13.94
C THR A 56 24.79 -35.50 -14.39
N ILE A 57 23.85 -35.54 -15.34
CA ILE A 57 23.32 -36.82 -15.89
C ILE A 57 24.33 -37.47 -16.84
N THR A 58 25.04 -36.65 -17.63
CA THR A 58 25.95 -37.14 -18.68
C THR A 58 27.38 -37.39 -18.20
N SER A 59 27.78 -36.77 -17.08
CA SER A 59 29.13 -36.85 -16.52
C SER A 59 29.10 -37.50 -15.14
N ASP A 60 29.98 -38.49 -14.88
CA ASP A 60 30.09 -39.19 -13.58
C ASP A 60 30.84 -38.36 -12.50
N ILE A 61 30.60 -37.04 -12.49
CA ILE A 61 31.27 -36.10 -11.58
C ILE A 61 30.36 -35.86 -10.38
N ARG A 62 30.62 -36.59 -9.29
CA ARG A 62 29.82 -36.52 -8.05
C ARG A 62 29.68 -35.11 -7.47
N VAL A 63 30.68 -34.24 -7.68
CA VAL A 63 30.68 -32.86 -7.16
C VAL A 63 29.57 -32.02 -7.79
N SER A 64 29.27 -32.18 -9.10
CA SER A 64 28.21 -31.40 -9.75
C SER A 64 26.84 -31.78 -9.21
N GLY A 65 26.61 -33.07 -8.93
CA GLY A 65 25.37 -33.55 -8.34
C GLY A 65 25.11 -33.00 -6.93
N ILE A 66 26.14 -32.87 -6.10
CA ILE A 66 26.02 -32.27 -4.76
C ILE A 66 25.62 -30.79 -4.88
N ILE A 67 26.26 -30.03 -5.77
CA ILE A 67 25.97 -28.60 -5.98
C ILE A 67 24.54 -28.41 -6.48
N VAL A 68 24.12 -29.15 -7.52
CA VAL A 68 22.75 -29.08 -8.07
C VAL A 68 21.71 -29.43 -7.00
N SER A 69 21.99 -30.42 -6.16
CA SER A 69 21.11 -30.81 -5.06
C SER A 69 20.97 -29.71 -4.00
N LEU A 70 22.07 -29.05 -3.62
CA LEU A 70 22.06 -27.96 -2.64
C LEU A 70 21.30 -26.73 -3.17
N LEU A 71 21.49 -26.40 -4.44
CA LEU A 71 20.75 -25.34 -5.13
C LEU A 71 19.26 -25.69 -5.20
N GLY A 72 18.92 -26.94 -5.51
CA GLY A 72 17.54 -27.43 -5.53
C GLY A 72 16.83 -27.28 -4.19
N ILE A 73 17.48 -27.70 -3.09
CA ILE A 73 16.94 -27.53 -1.73
C ILE A 73 16.71 -26.04 -1.43
N THR A 74 17.67 -25.19 -1.78
CA THR A 74 17.57 -23.73 -1.59
C THR A 74 16.38 -23.16 -2.39
N ALA A 75 16.18 -23.61 -3.63
CA ALA A 75 15.05 -23.19 -4.46
C ALA A 75 13.72 -23.60 -3.84
N THR A 76 13.61 -24.85 -3.36
CA THR A 76 12.40 -25.32 -2.67
C THR A 76 12.08 -24.47 -1.44
N ILE A 77 13.08 -24.13 -0.62
CA ILE A 77 12.90 -23.24 0.54
C ILE A 77 12.33 -21.89 0.10
N PHE A 78 12.92 -21.27 -0.92
CA PHE A 78 12.43 -19.99 -1.43
C PHE A 78 10.99 -20.06 -1.97
N VAL A 79 10.62 -21.13 -2.69
CA VAL A 79 9.25 -21.35 -3.17
C VAL A 79 8.29 -21.46 -1.98
N THR A 80 8.64 -22.26 -0.98
CA THR A 80 7.81 -22.41 0.23
C THR A 80 7.67 -21.09 0.99
N VAL A 81 8.76 -20.32 1.13
CA VAL A 81 8.74 -18.97 1.73
C VAL A 81 7.80 -18.04 0.95
N GLN A 82 7.93 -18.00 -0.37
CA GLN A 82 7.07 -17.15 -1.21
C GLN A 82 5.59 -17.52 -1.09
N ALA A 83 5.27 -18.82 -1.11
CA ALA A 83 3.91 -19.31 -0.95
C ALA A 83 3.34 -19.03 0.45
N PHE A 84 4.14 -19.22 1.50
CA PHE A 84 3.73 -19.00 2.90
C PHE A 84 3.41 -17.52 3.17
N PHE A 85 4.28 -16.61 2.73
CA PHE A 85 4.07 -15.18 2.98
C PHE A 85 3.05 -14.55 2.04
N ASN A 86 2.86 -15.09 0.83
CA ASN A 86 1.90 -14.62 -0.16
C ASN A 86 1.87 -13.07 -0.27
N TYR A 87 3.05 -12.50 -0.49
CA TYR A 87 3.27 -11.05 -0.46
C TYR A 87 2.36 -10.28 -1.44
N SER A 88 2.02 -10.88 -2.58
CA SER A 88 1.08 -10.30 -3.55
C SER A 88 -0.31 -10.11 -2.97
N CYS A 89 -0.85 -11.12 -2.27
CA CYS A 89 -2.16 -11.00 -1.61
C CYS A 89 -2.13 -9.95 -0.50
N ILE A 90 -1.06 -9.93 0.31
CA ILE A 90 -0.89 -8.92 1.37
C ILE A 90 -0.83 -7.50 0.77
N ALA A 91 -0.06 -7.31 -0.31
CA ALA A 91 0.02 -6.03 -1.01
C ALA A 91 -1.34 -5.56 -1.52
N GLN A 92 -2.12 -6.45 -2.14
CA GLN A 92 -3.48 -6.15 -2.59
C GLN A 92 -4.38 -5.69 -1.43
N LYS A 93 -4.32 -6.37 -0.28
CA LYS A 93 -5.09 -5.95 0.92
C LYS A 93 -4.69 -4.55 1.39
N HIS A 94 -3.39 -4.23 1.41
CA HIS A 94 -2.94 -2.88 1.72
C HIS A 94 -3.46 -1.85 0.69
N LYS A 95 -3.43 -2.16 -0.61
CA LYS A 95 -3.98 -1.28 -1.66
C LYS A 95 -5.49 -1.05 -1.48
N MET A 96 -6.26 -2.08 -1.12
CA MET A 96 -7.70 -1.94 -0.86
C MET A 96 -7.97 -1.00 0.32
N VAL A 97 -7.25 -1.15 1.44
CA VAL A 97 -7.36 -0.23 2.58
C VAL A 97 -6.96 1.20 2.19
N ALA A 98 -5.88 1.37 1.43
CA ALA A 98 -5.46 2.68 0.94
C ALA A 98 -6.55 3.34 0.07
N ILE A 99 -7.20 2.58 -0.82
CA ILE A 99 -8.32 3.06 -1.65
C ILE A 99 -9.50 3.51 -0.77
N ASN A 100 -9.82 2.79 0.30
CA ASN A 100 -10.90 3.20 1.21
C ASN A 100 -10.60 4.54 1.88
N TYR A 101 -9.37 4.74 2.36
CA TYR A 101 -8.93 6.03 2.88
C TYR A 101 -8.99 7.14 1.82
N LEU A 102 -8.59 6.85 0.57
CA LEU A 102 -8.69 7.80 -0.54
C LEU A 102 -10.16 8.21 -0.80
N HIS A 103 -11.08 7.26 -0.79
CA HIS A 103 -12.51 7.56 -0.95
C HIS A 103 -13.01 8.47 0.17
N LEU A 104 -12.61 8.22 1.42
CA LEU A 104 -12.94 9.07 2.57
C LEU A 104 -12.38 10.49 2.42
N ALA A 105 -11.11 10.63 2.04
CA ALA A 105 -10.49 11.94 1.80
C ALA A 105 -11.22 12.72 0.67
N ASN A 106 -11.65 12.02 -0.38
CA ASN A 106 -12.43 12.60 -1.46
C ASN A 106 -13.86 12.98 -1.04
N LYS A 107 -14.51 12.21 -0.15
CA LYS A 107 -15.78 12.58 0.48
C LYS A 107 -15.61 13.88 1.28
N CYS A 108 -14.58 13.98 2.12
CA CYS A 108 -14.29 15.19 2.90
C CYS A 108 -14.05 16.41 2.00
N SER A 109 -13.27 16.24 0.93
CA SER A 109 -12.97 17.32 -0.02
C SER A 109 -14.23 17.84 -0.74
N ARG A 110 -15.13 16.94 -1.16
CA ARG A 110 -16.42 17.30 -1.78
C ARG A 110 -17.35 18.00 -0.78
N MET A 111 -17.41 17.47 0.43
CA MET A 111 -18.22 18.01 1.51
C MET A 111 -17.84 19.45 1.85
N LYS A 112 -16.54 19.75 1.93
CA LYS A 112 -16.04 21.11 2.13
C LYS A 112 -16.51 22.06 1.03
N LYS A 113 -16.47 21.64 -0.24
CA LYS A 113 -16.95 22.45 -1.38
C LYS A 113 -18.44 22.77 -1.24
N TYR A 114 -19.27 21.75 -0.98
CA TYR A 114 -20.72 21.96 -0.78
C TYR A 114 -21.04 22.91 0.38
N TYR A 115 -20.26 22.87 1.45
CA TYR A 115 -20.41 23.78 2.58
C TYR A 115 -20.05 25.23 2.20
N ILE A 116 -18.91 25.43 1.53
CA ILE A 116 -18.45 26.75 1.08
C ILE A 116 -19.43 27.37 0.08
N ASP A 117 -20.01 26.55 -0.81
CA ASP A 117 -20.98 27.00 -1.81
C ASP A 117 -22.36 27.33 -1.20
N GLY A 118 -22.53 27.20 0.12
CA GLY A 118 -23.79 27.49 0.82
C GLY A 118 -24.89 26.45 0.56
N ASN A 119 -24.56 25.33 -0.08
CA ASN A 119 -25.49 24.26 -0.47
C ASN A 119 -25.79 23.28 0.67
N MET A 120 -25.40 23.60 1.91
CA MET A 120 -25.49 22.69 3.04
C MET A 120 -25.62 23.44 4.37
N SER A 121 -26.47 22.93 5.25
CA SER A 121 -26.65 23.49 6.59
C SER A 121 -25.54 23.04 7.56
N LYS A 122 -25.39 23.77 8.68
CA LYS A 122 -24.44 23.41 9.75
C LYS A 122 -24.79 22.10 10.45
N ASP A 123 -26.08 21.80 10.58
CA ASP A 123 -26.56 20.55 11.18
C ASP A 123 -26.20 19.35 10.29
N ASP A 124 -26.38 19.50 8.97
CA ASP A 124 -25.99 18.48 7.99
C ASP A 124 -24.48 18.26 7.96
N LEU A 125 -23.68 19.34 8.06
CA LEU A 125 -22.23 19.25 8.15
C LEU A 125 -21.79 18.45 9.38
N THR A 126 -22.42 18.69 10.52
CA THR A 126 -22.07 18.02 11.79
C THR A 126 -22.31 16.51 11.71
N LYS A 127 -23.50 16.10 11.25
CA LYS A 127 -23.86 14.68 11.09
C LYS A 127 -22.90 13.94 10.15
N GLN A 128 -22.49 14.61 9.08
CA GLN A 128 -21.59 14.04 8.09
C GLN A 128 -20.15 13.94 8.59
N ILE A 129 -19.69 14.88 9.43
CA ILE A 129 -18.39 14.76 10.11
C ILE A 129 -18.38 13.53 11.03
N GLU A 130 -19.44 13.33 11.81
CA GLU A 130 -19.59 12.13 12.66
C GLU A 130 -19.58 10.85 11.83
N THR A 131 -20.34 10.83 10.73
CA THR A 131 -20.34 9.70 9.78
C THR A 131 -18.94 9.43 9.21
N PHE A 132 -18.19 10.47 8.85
CA PHE A 132 -16.83 10.31 8.33
C PHE A 132 -15.82 9.83 9.38
N ALA A 133 -16.00 10.23 10.65
CA ALA A 133 -15.20 9.73 11.75
C ALA A 133 -15.47 8.23 11.98
N GLU A 134 -16.73 7.81 11.95
CA GLU A 134 -17.10 6.39 12.04
C GLU A 134 -16.54 5.59 10.85
N GLU A 135 -16.63 6.11 9.62
CA GLU A 135 -16.02 5.49 8.46
C GLU A 135 -14.48 5.37 8.62
N TYR A 136 -13.81 6.39 9.14
CA TYR A 136 -12.37 6.36 9.41
C TYR A 136 -12.00 5.26 10.41
N ASP A 137 -12.73 5.17 11.51
CA ASP A 137 -12.52 4.18 12.56
C ASP A 137 -12.78 2.76 12.04
N GLN A 138 -13.79 2.58 11.19
CA GLN A 138 -14.07 1.30 10.55
C GLN A 138 -12.91 0.88 9.64
N ILE A 139 -12.43 1.77 8.77
CA ILE A 139 -11.27 1.49 7.89
C ILE A 139 -10.04 1.14 8.73
N THR A 140 -9.81 1.86 9.83
CA THR A 140 -8.71 1.61 10.75
C THR A 140 -8.82 0.24 11.42
N THR A 141 -10.03 -0.13 11.85
CA THR A 141 -10.33 -1.42 12.48
C THR A 141 -10.11 -2.57 11.50
N ASP A 142 -10.60 -2.44 10.26
CA ASP A 142 -10.40 -3.43 9.19
C ASP A 142 -8.91 -3.62 8.86
N ALA A 143 -8.12 -2.56 9.05
CA ALA A 143 -6.69 -2.55 8.79
C ALA A 143 -5.81 -3.11 9.93
N VAL A 144 -6.36 -3.48 11.09
CA VAL A 144 -5.58 -3.94 12.27
C VAL A 144 -4.68 -5.14 11.93
N SER A 145 -5.14 -6.03 11.06
CA SER A 145 -4.37 -7.20 10.63
C SER A 145 -3.24 -6.87 9.63
N LEU A 146 -3.19 -5.64 9.11
CA LEU A 146 -2.27 -5.17 8.09
C LEU A 146 -1.24 -4.22 8.70
N SER A 147 -0.13 -4.79 9.18
CA SER A 147 0.94 -4.00 9.78
C SER A 147 1.65 -3.09 8.75
N THR A 148 1.78 -1.82 9.11
CA THR A 148 2.66 -0.86 8.44
C THR A 148 3.93 -0.68 9.27
N SER A 149 5.03 -0.32 8.62
CA SER A 149 6.30 -0.06 9.29
C SER A 149 6.48 1.44 9.55
N ARG A 150 7.38 1.77 10.48
CA ARG A 150 7.80 3.15 10.73
C ARG A 150 8.30 3.85 9.45
N LYS A 151 9.04 3.13 8.60
CA LYS A 151 9.53 3.67 7.32
C LYS A 151 8.37 4.02 6.37
N ASP A 152 7.29 3.24 6.35
CA ASP A 152 6.12 3.55 5.51
C ASP A 152 5.46 4.86 5.94
N TYR A 153 5.36 5.05 7.26
CA TYR A 153 4.82 6.26 7.86
C TYR A 153 5.71 7.48 7.60
N GLU A 154 7.03 7.36 7.82
CA GLU A 154 7.98 8.45 7.59
C GLU A 154 8.00 8.87 6.12
N ASN A 155 8.02 7.90 5.19
CA ASN A 155 7.90 8.17 3.76
C ASN A 155 6.58 8.87 3.41
N ALA A 156 5.46 8.42 3.98
CA ALA A 156 4.15 9.03 3.76
C ALA A 156 4.11 10.48 4.27
N ARG A 157 4.65 10.72 5.46
CA ARG A 157 4.72 12.05 6.07
C ARG A 157 5.60 13.00 5.26
N ASN A 158 6.76 12.54 4.81
CA ASN A 158 7.67 13.35 4.00
C ASN A 158 7.04 13.73 2.66
N GLY A 159 6.44 12.78 1.94
CA GLY A 159 5.76 13.07 0.67
C GLY A 159 4.60 14.07 0.81
N ILE A 160 3.84 14.01 1.92
CA ILE A 160 2.81 15.02 2.20
C ILE A 160 3.43 16.39 2.44
N ASN A 161 4.50 16.47 3.23
CA ASN A 161 5.20 17.74 3.50
C ASN A 161 5.85 18.33 2.23
N GLU A 162 6.23 17.49 1.27
CA GLU A 162 6.78 17.88 -0.03
C GLU A 162 5.70 18.29 -1.04
N GLY A 163 4.41 18.16 -0.69
CA GLY A 163 3.29 18.67 -1.47
C GLY A 163 2.66 17.68 -2.45
N GLU A 164 2.98 16.39 -2.38
CA GLU A 164 2.47 15.36 -3.31
C GLU A 164 0.92 15.21 -3.37
N GLU A 165 0.18 15.82 -2.45
CA GLU A 165 -1.29 15.73 -2.35
C GLU A 165 -1.98 17.10 -2.41
N ILE A 166 -1.21 18.17 -2.62
CA ILE A 166 -1.76 19.50 -2.90
C ILE A 166 -2.03 19.53 -4.40
N TYR A 167 -3.26 19.25 -4.82
CA TYR A 167 -3.70 19.60 -6.17
C TYR A 167 -3.54 21.12 -6.33
N SER A 168 -2.61 21.55 -7.17
CA SER A 168 -2.54 22.94 -7.61
C SER A 168 -3.77 23.22 -8.48
N GLU A 169 -4.27 24.45 -8.48
CA GLU A 169 -5.29 24.85 -9.46
C GLU A 169 -4.82 24.64 -10.91
N LYS A 170 -3.50 24.59 -11.15
CA LYS A 170 -2.92 24.21 -12.43
C LYS A 170 -3.23 22.76 -12.83
N ASP A 171 -3.22 21.82 -11.89
CA ASP A 171 -3.44 20.39 -12.16
C ASP A 171 -4.91 20.10 -12.54
N LEU A 172 -5.82 21.00 -12.19
CA LEU A 172 -7.24 20.94 -12.57
C LEU A 172 -7.52 21.50 -13.97
N GLN A 173 -6.63 22.34 -14.51
CA GLN A 173 -6.76 22.95 -15.84
C GLN A 173 -6.25 22.02 -16.96
N GLU A 174 -5.38 21.05 -16.66
CA GLU A 174 -4.85 20.11 -17.65
C GLU A 174 -5.82 18.95 -18.01
N VAL A 175 -7.02 18.93 -17.43
CA VAL A 175 -8.05 17.89 -17.68
C VAL A 175 -9.27 18.44 -18.46
N GLN A 176 -9.20 19.68 -18.97
CA GLN A 176 -10.19 20.25 -19.90
C GLN A 176 -9.67 20.24 -21.34
#